data_AF-A0A0R1VKN2-F1
#
_entry.id   AF-A0A0R1VKN2-F1
#
_cell.length_a   1.000
_cell.length_b   1.000
_cell.length_c   1.000
_cell.angle_alpha   90.00
_cell.angle_beta   90.00
_cell.angle_gamma   90.00
#
_symmetry.space_group_name_H-M   'P 1'
#
loop_
_entity.id
_entity.type
_entity.pdbx_description
1 polymer ?
#
loop_
_entity_poly.entity_id
_entity_poly.type
_entity_poly.pdbx_seq_one_letter_code
_entity_poly.pdbx_strand_id
1 'polypeptide(L)'
;MPECNGMEMCEEWLYHMGVPEEKIPEMAAAATTIPVHMPYITSYFMPRALGDRPKVVPDHSKNLAFIGNFAETPRDTVFTTEYSVRTAMEAVYTLLDIDRSVPEVFASAFDVRMLMNAMYYLNDQKKLE
;
A
#
# COMPACT_ATOMS: atom_id res chain seq x y z
N MET A 1 10.31 0.47 -20.61
CA MET A 1 10.82 0.54 -19.22
C MET A 1 11.67 -0.67 -18.85
N PRO A 2 11.19 -1.95 -18.86
CA PRO A 2 12.03 -3.09 -18.43
C PRO A 2 13.31 -3.31 -19.26
N GLU A 3 13.30 -2.87 -20.52
CA GLU A 3 14.44 -2.94 -21.45
C GLU A 3 15.36 -1.72 -21.36
N CYS A 4 15.01 -0.73 -20.53
CA CYS A 4 15.73 0.54 -20.42
C CYS A 4 16.77 0.49 -19.29
N ASN A 5 17.95 1.05 -19.53
CA ASN A 5 18.91 1.35 -18.48
C ASN A 5 18.50 2.65 -17.73
N GLY A 6 19.20 2.97 -16.63
CA GLY A 6 18.85 4.14 -15.81
C GLY A 6 18.89 5.48 -16.55
N MET A 7 19.83 5.65 -17.49
CA MET A 7 19.94 6.86 -18.31
C MET A 7 18.72 7.01 -19.22
N GLU A 8 18.35 5.95 -19.95
CA GLU A 8 17.18 5.94 -20.84
C GLU A 8 15.87 6.20 -20.07
N MET A 9 15.74 5.69 -18.83
CA MET A 9 14.60 6.01 -17.96
C MET A 9 14.56 7.48 -17.55
N CYS A 10 15.72 8.07 -17.32
CA CYS A 10 15.87 9.48 -16.99
C CYS A 10 15.54 10.37 -18.19
N GLU A 11 15.97 9.99 -19.39
CA GLU A 11 15.66 10.68 -20.64
C GLU A 11 14.15 10.76 -20.89
N GLU A 12 13.44 9.64 -20.77
CA GLU A 12 11.97 9.58 -20.90
C GLU A 12 11.27 10.47 -19.87
N TRP A 13 11.76 10.48 -18.62
CA TRP A 13 11.22 11.36 -17.58
C TRP A 13 11.45 12.85 -17.90
N LEU A 14 12.65 13.22 -18.33
CA LEU A 14 12.99 14.60 -18.69
C LEU A 14 12.17 15.10 -19.89
N TYR A 15 11.88 14.21 -20.85
CA TYR A 15 10.97 14.51 -21.96
C TYR A 15 9.57 14.86 -21.44
N HIS A 16 8.99 14.06 -20.54
CA HIS A 16 7.69 14.35 -19.93
C HIS A 16 7.66 15.61 -19.04
N MET A 17 8.82 16.04 -18.54
CA MET A 17 8.97 17.32 -17.83
C MET A 17 9.04 18.53 -18.77
N GLY A 18 9.11 18.32 -20.09
CA GLY A 18 9.20 19.38 -21.09
C GLY A 18 10.59 19.97 -21.27
N VAL A 19 11.64 19.21 -20.92
CA VAL A 19 13.03 19.62 -21.21
C VAL A 19 13.24 19.64 -22.73
N PRO A 20 13.91 20.67 -23.29
CA PRO A 20 14.25 20.67 -24.72
C PRO A 20 15.02 19.42 -25.09
N GLU A 21 14.57 18.69 -26.12
CA GLU A 21 15.10 17.37 -26.49
C GLU A 21 16.62 17.36 -26.69
N GLU A 22 17.18 18.46 -27.20
CA GLU A 22 18.61 18.61 -27.43
C GLU A 22 19.45 18.65 -26.13
N LYS A 23 18.82 18.92 -24.98
CA LYS A 23 19.48 18.97 -23.66
C LYS A 23 19.31 17.68 -22.85
N ILE A 24 18.36 16.84 -23.23
CA ILE A 24 18.00 15.64 -22.47
C ILE A 24 19.19 14.68 -22.28
N PRO A 25 19.99 14.34 -23.32
CA PRO A 25 21.09 13.38 -23.16
C PRO A 25 22.17 13.87 -22.17
N GLU A 26 22.53 15.16 -22.23
CA GLU A 26 23.50 15.75 -21.32
C GLU A 26 22.99 15.74 -19.87
N MET A 27 21.74 16.12 -19.67
CA MET A 27 21.12 16.16 -18.34
C MET A 27 20.92 14.77 -17.74
N ALA A 28 20.51 13.79 -18.54
CA ALA A 28 20.37 12.40 -18.11
C ALA A 28 21.72 11.78 -17.74
N ALA A 29 22.77 12.06 -18.53
CA ALA A 29 24.14 11.58 -18.25
C ALA A 29 24.76 12.21 -16.99
N ALA A 30 24.34 13.43 -16.63
CA ALA A 30 24.76 14.09 -15.39
C ALA A 30 24.04 13.56 -14.13
N ALA A 31 22.94 12.82 -14.28
CA ALA A 31 22.17 12.25 -13.19
C ALA A 31 22.58 10.80 -12.89
N THR A 32 22.42 10.37 -11.62
CA THR A 32 22.53 8.96 -11.25
C THR A 32 21.14 8.38 -11.08
N THR A 33 20.70 7.58 -12.05
CA THR A 33 19.39 6.89 -12.03
C THR A 33 19.63 5.39 -11.88
N ILE A 34 19.18 4.81 -10.76
CA ILE A 34 19.37 3.39 -10.46
C ILE A 34 18.05 2.65 -10.65
N PRO A 35 17.87 1.88 -11.75
CA PRO A 35 16.66 1.11 -11.96
C PRO A 35 16.58 -0.07 -11.00
N VAL A 36 15.37 -0.42 -10.59
CA VAL A 36 15.10 -1.61 -9.77
C VAL A 36 13.92 -2.37 -10.38
N HIS A 37 14.14 -3.64 -10.69
CA HIS A 37 13.08 -4.52 -11.15
C HIS A 37 12.54 -5.36 -9.98
N MET A 38 11.28 -5.17 -9.64
CA MET A 38 10.62 -5.85 -8.51
C MET A 38 9.48 -6.72 -9.04
N PRO A 39 9.70 -8.03 -9.30
CA PRO A 39 8.69 -8.89 -9.93
C PRO A 39 7.39 -9.03 -9.12
N TYR A 40 7.43 -8.74 -7.82
CA TYR A 40 6.31 -8.88 -6.90
C TYR A 40 5.83 -7.56 -6.29
N ILE A 41 6.22 -6.39 -6.82
CA ILE A 41 5.84 -5.10 -6.22
C ILE A 41 4.33 -4.89 -6.16
N THR A 42 3.56 -5.47 -7.10
CA THR A 42 2.09 -5.39 -7.14
C THR A 42 1.39 -6.58 -6.52
N SER A 43 2.14 -7.55 -5.96
CA SER A 43 1.61 -8.83 -5.50
C SER A 43 0.52 -8.73 -4.42
N TYR A 44 0.54 -7.67 -3.59
CA TYR A 44 -0.50 -7.41 -2.60
C TYR A 44 -1.90 -7.19 -3.19
N PHE A 45 -1.99 -6.76 -4.45
CA PHE A 45 -3.24 -6.38 -5.11
C PHE A 45 -3.72 -7.40 -6.15
N MET A 46 -3.08 -8.58 -6.22
CA MET A 46 -3.60 -9.67 -7.03
C MET A 46 -5.01 -10.06 -6.55
N PRO A 47 -5.95 -10.39 -7.47
CA PRO A 47 -7.25 -10.93 -7.09
C PRO A 47 -7.09 -12.11 -6.14
N ARG A 48 -7.92 -12.15 -5.10
CA ARG A 48 -7.87 -13.17 -4.04
C ARG A 48 -9.27 -13.58 -3.60
N ALA A 49 -9.38 -14.78 -3.06
CA ALA A 49 -10.54 -15.28 -2.33
C ALA A 49 -10.31 -15.19 -0.81
N LEU A 50 -11.39 -15.28 -0.04
CA LEU A 50 -11.30 -15.48 1.40
C LEU A 50 -10.60 -16.82 1.69
N GLY A 51 -9.57 -16.79 2.53
CA GLY A 51 -8.75 -17.96 2.86
C GLY A 51 -7.39 -18.02 2.13
N ASP A 52 -7.18 -17.25 1.07
CA ASP A 52 -5.87 -17.19 0.37
C ASP A 52 -4.76 -16.59 1.25
N ARG A 53 -5.14 -15.79 2.24
CA ARG A 53 -4.26 -15.25 3.28
C ARG A 53 -4.58 -15.92 4.62
N PRO A 54 -3.57 -16.36 5.40
CA PRO A 54 -3.80 -16.91 6.72
C PRO A 54 -4.20 -15.81 7.71
N LYS A 55 -5.07 -16.13 8.68
CA LYS A 55 -5.29 -15.26 9.85
C LYS A 55 -3.96 -14.94 10.53
N VAL A 56 -3.87 -13.76 11.17
CA VAL A 56 -2.69 -13.37 11.95
C VAL A 56 -2.27 -14.47 12.94
N VAL A 57 -3.22 -15.02 13.70
CA VAL A 57 -3.05 -16.25 14.46
C VAL A 57 -4.07 -17.27 13.94
N PRO A 58 -3.63 -18.32 13.22
CA PRO A 58 -4.54 -19.37 12.74
C PRO A 58 -5.29 -20.06 13.89
N ASP A 59 -6.48 -20.57 13.59
CA ASP A 59 -7.28 -21.30 14.58
C ASP A 59 -6.48 -22.49 15.14
N HIS A 60 -6.55 -22.66 16.46
CA HIS A 60 -5.80 -23.68 17.23
C HIS A 60 -4.27 -23.50 17.28
N SER A 61 -3.70 -22.47 16.64
CA SER A 61 -2.28 -22.14 16.80
C SER A 61 -1.93 -21.85 18.27
N LYS A 62 -0.76 -22.29 18.71
CA LYS A 62 -0.27 -22.13 20.09
C LYS A 62 0.94 -21.21 20.21
N ASN A 63 1.76 -21.14 19.17
CA ASN A 63 3.04 -20.46 19.18
C ASN A 63 3.48 -19.98 17.78
N LEU A 64 2.56 -19.95 16.81
CA LEU A 64 2.82 -19.48 15.44
C LEU A 64 1.85 -18.37 15.05
N ALA A 65 2.38 -17.32 14.45
CA ALA A 65 1.62 -16.23 13.85
C ALA A 65 2.19 -15.86 12.46
N PHE A 66 1.32 -15.34 11.59
CA PHE A 66 1.68 -14.70 10.33
C PHE A 66 1.49 -13.19 10.48
N ILE A 67 2.50 -12.41 10.08
CA ILE A 67 2.47 -10.95 10.13
C ILE A 67 2.76 -10.35 8.76
N GLY A 68 2.46 -9.06 8.59
CA GLY A 68 2.68 -8.32 7.37
C GLY A 68 1.50 -8.39 6.40
N ASN A 69 1.70 -7.79 5.22
CA ASN A 69 0.65 -7.53 4.23
C ASN A 69 0.00 -8.77 3.59
N PHE A 70 0.54 -9.97 3.82
CA PHE A 70 -0.06 -11.23 3.37
C PHE A 70 -0.79 -12.00 4.48
N ALA A 71 -0.84 -11.48 5.72
CA ALA A 71 -1.74 -11.98 6.75
C ALA A 71 -3.15 -11.38 6.58
N GLU A 72 -4.16 -12.04 7.14
CA GLU A 72 -5.57 -11.64 7.10
C GLU A 72 -5.98 -11.04 8.44
N THR A 73 -6.44 -9.78 8.40
CA THR A 73 -7.10 -9.07 9.50
C THR A 73 -8.22 -8.18 8.95
N PRO A 74 -9.32 -7.93 9.69
CA PRO A 74 -10.50 -7.21 9.18
C PRO A 74 -10.22 -5.75 8.79
N ARG A 75 -10.91 -5.29 7.73
CA ARG A 75 -11.08 -3.88 7.28
C ARG A 75 -9.82 -3.11 6.86
N ASP A 76 -8.64 -3.45 7.35
CA ASP A 76 -7.42 -2.68 7.08
C ASP A 76 -6.87 -2.90 5.65
N THR A 77 -6.00 -2.00 5.19
CA THR A 77 -5.49 -1.98 3.81
C THR A 77 -4.02 -2.38 3.72
N VAL A 78 -3.73 -3.37 2.87
CA VAL A 78 -2.35 -3.77 2.54
C VAL A 78 -1.63 -2.72 1.70
N PHE A 79 -0.34 -2.93 1.45
CA PHE A 79 0.56 -1.93 0.85
C PHE A 79 0.69 -0.69 1.76
N THR A 80 0.59 -0.90 3.07
CA THR A 80 0.81 0.14 4.07
C THR A 80 1.74 -0.38 5.15
N THR A 81 2.49 0.55 5.76
CA THR A 81 3.26 0.25 6.97
C THR A 81 2.33 -0.04 8.14
N GLU A 82 1.19 0.64 8.23
CA GLU A 82 0.14 0.44 9.24
C GLU A 82 -0.30 -1.02 9.33
N TYR A 83 -0.64 -1.67 8.20
CA TYR A 83 -1.05 -3.08 8.19
C TYR A 83 0.02 -4.01 8.78
N SER A 84 1.30 -3.69 8.53
CA SER A 84 2.43 -4.46 9.06
C SER A 84 2.54 -4.31 10.57
N VAL A 85 2.34 -3.09 11.08
CA VAL A 85 2.35 -2.81 12.53
C VAL A 85 1.13 -3.43 13.20
N ARG A 86 -0.06 -3.31 12.61
CA ARG A 86 -1.31 -3.92 13.12
C ARG A 86 -1.18 -5.42 13.27
N THR A 87 -0.82 -6.12 12.19
CA THR A 87 -0.70 -7.59 12.21
C THR A 87 0.37 -8.06 13.20
N ALA A 88 1.47 -7.30 13.36
CA ALA A 88 2.46 -7.58 14.41
C ALA A 88 1.88 -7.39 15.83
N MET A 89 1.14 -6.30 16.07
CA MET A 89 0.50 -6.02 17.36
C MET A 89 -0.53 -7.09 17.70
N GLU A 90 -1.41 -7.45 16.76
CA GLU A 90 -2.42 -8.50 16.92
C GLU A 90 -1.78 -9.87 17.21
N ALA A 91 -0.69 -10.23 16.52
CA ALA A 91 0.04 -11.47 16.75
C ALA A 91 0.59 -11.57 18.17
N VAL A 92 1.33 -10.53 18.60
CA VAL A 92 1.95 -10.49 19.94
C VAL A 92 0.89 -10.50 21.03
N TYR A 93 -0.16 -9.70 20.87
CA TYR A 93 -1.24 -9.58 21.86
C TYR A 93 -2.00 -10.90 22.03
N THR A 94 -2.30 -11.57 20.92
CA THR A 94 -3.02 -12.85 20.95
C THR A 94 -2.16 -13.98 21.53
N LEU A 95 -0.90 -14.11 21.09
CA LEU A 95 -0.05 -15.23 21.53
C LEU A 95 0.45 -15.10 22.97
N LEU A 96 0.58 -13.88 23.49
CA LEU A 96 1.03 -13.63 24.86
C LEU A 96 -0.12 -13.32 25.84
N ASP A 97 -1.37 -13.39 25.38
CA ASP A 97 -2.56 -13.09 26.19
C ASP A 97 -2.45 -11.73 26.90
N ILE A 98 -2.09 -10.69 26.13
CA ILE A 98 -1.92 -9.34 26.67
C ILE A 98 -3.31 -8.77 26.99
N ASP A 99 -3.53 -8.39 28.26
CA ASP A 99 -4.78 -7.79 28.76
C ASP A 99 -4.94 -6.32 28.33
N ARG A 100 -4.98 -6.09 27.02
CA ARG A 100 -5.24 -4.80 26.37
C ARG A 100 -5.71 -5.03 24.95
N SER A 101 -6.62 -4.19 24.45
CA SER A 101 -7.07 -4.28 23.05
C SER A 101 -6.10 -3.64 22.05
N VAL A 102 -6.08 -4.19 20.84
CA VAL A 102 -5.53 -3.53 19.65
C VAL A 102 -6.56 -2.53 19.14
N PRO A 103 -6.19 -1.26 18.84
CA PRO A 103 -7.11 -0.28 18.28
C PRO A 103 -7.71 -0.75 16.96
N GLU A 104 -9.03 -0.60 16.78
CA GLU A 104 -9.65 -0.92 15.50
C GLU A 104 -9.21 0.03 14.37
N VAL A 105 -9.47 -0.37 13.12
CA VAL A 105 -9.32 0.54 11.97
C VAL A 105 -10.28 1.71 12.12
N PHE A 106 -9.79 2.93 11.86
CA PHE A 106 -10.57 4.15 11.97
C PHE A 106 -11.96 3.99 11.32
N ALA A 107 -13.01 4.28 12.10
CA ALA A 107 -14.40 4.03 11.74
C ALA A 107 -14.99 5.09 10.77
N SER A 108 -14.17 5.70 9.90
CA SER A 108 -14.63 6.73 8.95
C SER A 108 -15.76 6.26 8.04
N ALA A 109 -15.74 4.99 7.62
CA ALA A 109 -16.80 4.38 6.81
C ALA A 109 -18.17 4.33 7.51
N PHE A 110 -18.21 4.54 8.83
CA PHE A 110 -19.42 4.58 9.65
C PHE A 110 -19.74 5.99 10.17
N ASP A 111 -18.89 6.98 9.92
CA ASP A 111 -19.11 8.36 10.32
C ASP A 111 -19.90 9.11 9.24
N VAL A 112 -21.14 9.48 9.54
CA VAL A 112 -22.04 10.21 8.62
C VAL A 112 -21.40 11.47 8.05
N ARG A 113 -20.54 12.16 8.83
CA ARG A 113 -19.85 13.38 8.39
C ARG A 113 -18.85 13.05 7.28
N MET A 114 -18.14 11.93 7.41
CA MET A 114 -17.20 11.46 6.39
C MET A 114 -17.93 10.99 5.13
N LEU A 115 -19.07 10.32 5.28
CA LEU A 115 -19.89 9.88 4.15
C LEU A 115 -20.47 11.07 3.36
N MET A 116 -20.96 12.10 4.04
CA MET A 116 -21.42 13.34 3.38
C MET A 116 -20.27 14.07 2.67
N ASN A 117 -19.09 14.14 3.29
CA ASN A 117 -17.90 14.69 2.65
C ASN A 117 -17.50 13.87 1.41
N ALA A 118 -17.48 12.55 1.51
CA ALA A 118 -17.16 11.67 0.40
C ALA A 118 -18.12 11.89 -0.79
N MET A 119 -19.43 11.95 -0.53
CA MET A 119 -20.42 12.29 -1.57
C MET A 119 -20.12 13.65 -2.22
N TYR A 120 -19.87 14.68 -1.41
CA TYR A 120 -19.59 16.03 -1.90
C TYR A 120 -18.35 16.07 -2.82
N TYR A 121 -17.25 15.46 -2.40
CA TYR A 121 -16.02 15.43 -3.20
C TYR A 121 -16.12 14.52 -4.41
N LEU A 122 -16.81 13.39 -4.32
CA LEU A 122 -17.10 12.52 -5.47
C LEU A 122 -18.00 13.19 -6.51
N ASN A 123 -18.77 14.21 -6.11
CA ASN A 123 -19.64 14.98 -6.97
C ASN A 123 -19.04 16.35 -7.36
N ASP A 124 -17.72 16.46 -7.45
CA ASP A 124 -16.99 17.69 -7.80
C ASP A 124 -17.41 18.92 -6.97
N GLN A 125 -17.56 18.72 -5.66
CA GLN A 125 -17.93 19.79 -4.73
C GLN A 125 -19.29 20.43 -5.01
N LYS A 126 -20.21 19.69 -5.65
CA LYS A 126 -21.59 20.12 -5.90
C LYS A 126 -22.51 19.67 -4.78
N LYS A 127 -23.51 20.50 -4.49
CA LYS A 127 -24.59 20.18 -3.54
C LYS A 127 -25.58 19.20 -4.15
N LEU A 128 -26.41 18.58 -3.31
CA LEU A 128 -27.64 17.91 -3.75
C LEU A 128 -28.60 19.01 -4.22
N GLU A 129 -29.02 18.95 -5.48
CA GLU A 129 -30.09 19.80 -6.03
C GLU A 129 -31.46 19.42 -5.46
#